data_AF-A0A4P5VDM8-F1
#
_entry.id   AF-A0A4P5VDM8-F1
#
_cell.length_a   1.000
_cell.length_b   1.000
_cell.length_c   1.000
_cell.angle_alpha   90.00
_cell.angle_beta   90.00
_cell.angle_gamma   90.00
#
_symmetry.space_group_name_H-M   'P 1'
#
loop_
_entity.id
_entity.type
_entity.pdbx_description
1 polymer ?
#
loop_
_entity_poly.entity_id
_entity_poly.type
_entity_poly.pdbx_seq_one_letter_code
_entity_poly.pdbx_strand_id
1 'polypeptide(L)'
;MSYWQPIETAPKDQIIILYRPNAPWPAIKVAPGKYDNDEYAKKPKPFWEIWLRIWNGKTEARNYEPTHWQPLPEPPVLPTP
;
A
#
# COMPACT_ATOMS: atom_id res chain seq x y z
N MET A 1 11.28 1.40 -16.74
CA MET A 1 10.90 2.45 -15.78
C MET A 1 9.53 2.07 -15.22
N SER A 2 9.42 1.84 -13.91
CA SER A 2 8.11 1.61 -13.31
C SER A 2 7.39 2.95 -13.21
N TYR A 3 6.20 3.06 -13.81
CA TYR A 3 5.35 4.23 -13.72
C TYR A 3 4.30 4.00 -12.64
N TRP A 4 3.99 5.05 -11.87
CA TRP A 4 2.88 5.02 -10.92
C TRP A 4 1.57 4.81 -11.68
N GLN A 5 0.77 3.84 -11.26
CA GLN A 5 -0.53 3.53 -11.85
C GLN A 5 -1.67 3.96 -10.92
N PRO A 6 -2.87 4.30 -11.43
CA PRO A 6 -4.04 4.61 -10.61
C PRO A 6 -4.37 3.47 -9.65
N ILE A 7 -4.75 3.79 -8.41
CA ILE A 7 -5.00 2.78 -7.37
C ILE A 7 -6.14 1.80 -7.72
N GLU A 8 -7.08 2.21 -8.57
CA GLU A 8 -8.22 1.39 -9.00
C GLU A 8 -7.79 0.19 -9.85
N THR A 9 -6.60 0.24 -10.47
CA THR A 9 -6.04 -0.85 -11.28
C THR A 9 -5.16 -1.79 -10.47
N ALA A 10 -5.02 -1.54 -9.16
CA ALA A 10 -4.09 -2.27 -8.33
C ALA A 10 -4.53 -3.74 -8.12
N PRO A 11 -3.58 -4.69 -8.20
CA PRO A 11 -3.84 -6.09 -7.91
C PRO A 11 -4.08 -6.26 -6.41
N LYS A 12 -5.19 -6.90 -6.07
CA LYS A 12 -5.72 -7.04 -4.69
C LYS A 12 -5.21 -8.29 -3.97
N ASP A 13 -4.48 -9.13 -4.68
CA ASP A 13 -4.00 -10.46 -4.28
C ASP A 13 -2.48 -10.48 -3.97
N GLN A 14 -1.78 -9.34 -4.09
CA GLN A 14 -0.34 -9.26 -3.85
C GLN A 14 0.06 -8.02 -3.05
N ILE A 15 1.31 -8.01 -2.58
CA ILE A 15 1.92 -6.84 -1.94
C ILE A 15 2.42 -5.90 -3.03
N ILE A 16 2.06 -4.62 -2.91
CA ILE A 16 2.42 -3.56 -3.85
C ILE A 16 2.99 -2.36 -3.10
N ILE A 17 3.66 -1.46 -3.82
CA ILE A 17 4.05 -0.15 -3.29
C ILE A 17 2.88 0.81 -3.49
N LEU A 18 2.49 1.50 -2.42
CA LEU A 18 1.39 2.46 -2.39
C LEU A 18 1.93 3.89 -2.28
N TYR A 19 1.27 4.83 -2.97
CA TYR A 19 1.51 6.25 -2.83
C TYR A 19 0.31 6.96 -2.19
N ARG A 20 0.55 7.62 -1.06
CA ARG A 20 -0.44 8.33 -0.23
C ARG A 20 -0.05 9.81 -0.11
N PRO A 21 -0.47 10.67 -1.06
CA PRO A 21 -0.05 12.07 -1.08
C PRO A 21 -0.47 12.85 0.17
N ASN A 22 -1.61 12.48 0.75
CA ASN A 22 -2.23 13.14 1.91
C ASN A 22 -1.69 12.63 3.26
N ALA A 23 -0.79 11.64 3.27
CA ALA A 23 -0.28 11.10 4.51
C ALA A 23 0.59 12.14 5.25
N PRO A 24 0.46 12.24 6.60
CA PRO A 24 1.06 13.32 7.39
C PRO A 24 2.58 13.25 7.46
N TRP A 25 3.16 12.04 7.33
CA TRP A 25 4.61 11.85 7.43
C TRP A 25 5.23 11.50 6.08
N PRO A 26 6.34 12.14 5.67
CA PRO A 26 7.04 11.80 4.42
C PRO A 26 7.39 10.32 4.30
N ALA A 27 7.82 9.69 5.41
CA ALA A 27 8.21 8.29 5.47
C ALA A 27 7.07 7.30 5.19
N ILE A 28 5.81 7.75 5.24
CA ILE A 28 4.64 6.90 4.98
C ILE A 28 3.94 7.28 3.67
N LYS A 29 4.38 8.34 2.97
CA LYS A 29 3.83 8.70 1.66
C LYS A 29 4.05 7.62 0.62
N VAL A 30 5.14 6.86 0.74
CA VAL A 30 5.42 5.69 -0.08
C VAL A 30 5.69 4.52 0.86
N ALA A 31 4.89 3.46 0.76
CA ALA A 31 5.05 2.28 1.62
C ALA A 31 4.52 1.01 0.93
N PRO A 32 5.10 -0.17 1.23
CA PRO A 32 4.49 -1.43 0.84
C PRO A 32 3.16 -1.65 1.59
N GLY A 33 2.20 -2.24 0.89
CA GLY A 33 0.90 -2.56 1.45
C GLY A 33 0.18 -3.67 0.70
N LYS A 34 -0.92 -4.12 1.28
CA LYS A 34 -1.80 -5.18 0.75
C LYS A 34 -3.25 -4.73 0.84
N TYR A 35 -4.09 -5.24 -0.05
CA TYR A 35 -5.52 -4.99 0.03
C TYR A 35 -6.13 -5.83 1.17
N ASP A 36 -6.99 -5.20 1.97
CA ASP A 36 -7.79 -5.87 3.00
C ASP A 36 -9.27 -5.59 2.72
N ASN A 37 -10.04 -6.66 2.49
CA ASN A 37 -11.48 -6.60 2.27
C ASN A 37 -12.28 -6.25 3.53
N ASP A 38 -11.63 -6.29 4.71
CA ASP A 38 -12.22 -6.03 6.02
C ASP A 38 -13.50 -6.84 6.28
N GLU A 39 -13.51 -8.11 5.85
CA GLU A 39 -14.70 -8.96 5.75
C GLU A 39 -15.40 -9.21 7.10
N TYR A 40 -14.65 -9.14 8.21
CA TYR A 40 -15.15 -9.36 9.56
C TYR A 40 -15.64 -8.09 10.27
N ALA A 41 -15.57 -6.92 9.62
CA ALA A 41 -16.06 -5.70 10.24
C ALA A 41 -17.59 -5.59 10.18
N LYS A 42 -18.19 -5.02 11.25
CA LYS A 42 -19.64 -4.75 11.32
C LYS A 42 -20.15 -3.90 10.14
N LYS A 43 -19.27 -3.11 9.53
CA LYS A 43 -19.47 -2.39 8.28
C LYS A 43 -18.18 -2.55 7.47
N PRO A 44 -18.12 -3.53 6.54
CA PRO A 44 -16.93 -3.74 5.73
C PRO A 44 -16.62 -2.45 4.97
N LYS A 45 -15.44 -1.88 5.24
CA LYS A 45 -14.89 -0.80 4.43
C LYS A 45 -13.51 -1.27 3.97
N PRO A 46 -13.40 -1.78 2.74
CA PRO A 46 -12.14 -2.27 2.23
C PRO A 46 -11.12 -1.13 2.24
N PHE A 47 -9.87 -1.47 2.50
CA PHE A 47 -8.80 -0.48 2.60
C PHE A 47 -7.47 -1.10 2.20
N TRP A 48 -6.54 -0.23 1.82
CA TRP A 48 -5.17 -0.64 1.60
C TRP A 48 -4.41 -0.61 2.92
N GLU A 49 -4.10 -1.80 3.44
CA GLU A 49 -3.32 -1.95 4.65
C GLU A 49 -1.86 -1.65 4.37
N ILE A 50 -1.24 -0.81 5.21
CA ILE A 50 0.19 -0.53 5.16
C ILE A 50 0.96 -1.34 6.17
N TRP A 51 2.14 -1.82 5.76
CA TRP A 51 2.92 -2.77 6.55
C TRP A 51 3.41 -2.20 7.87
N LEU A 52 3.65 -0.89 7.91
CA LEU A 52 4.29 -0.27 9.05
C LEU A 52 3.38 -0.07 10.27
N ARG A 53 2.03 -0.06 10.16
CA ARG A 53 1.04 0.07 11.27
C ARG A 53 1.47 0.91 12.50
N ILE A 54 2.33 1.93 12.35
CA ILE A 54 3.20 2.39 13.47
C ILE A 54 2.39 3.10 14.56
N TRP A 55 1.21 3.67 14.24
CA TRP A 55 0.47 4.51 15.19
C TRP A 55 -1.03 4.20 15.28
N ASN A 56 -1.79 4.28 14.18
CA ASN A 56 -3.27 4.21 14.23
C ASN A 56 -3.92 3.12 13.35
N GLY A 57 -3.13 2.12 12.94
CA GLY A 57 -3.62 0.90 12.28
C GLY A 57 -4.61 1.15 11.13
N LYS A 58 -5.82 0.57 11.24
CA LYS A 58 -6.88 0.63 10.21
C LYS A 58 -7.49 2.02 10.01
N THR A 59 -7.57 2.84 11.07
CA THR A 59 -8.15 4.18 10.99
C THR A 59 -7.29 5.10 10.14
N GLU A 60 -5.97 5.03 10.33
CA GLU A 60 -5.01 5.80 9.55
C GLU A 60 -5.01 5.40 8.07
N ALA A 61 -5.04 4.09 7.80
CA ALA A 61 -5.10 3.56 6.44
C ALA A 61 -6.34 4.05 5.67
N ARG A 62 -7.45 4.27 6.36
CA ARG A 62 -8.69 4.81 5.79
C ARG A 62 -8.71 6.32 5.64
N ASN A 63 -7.99 7.03 6.50
CA ASN A 63 -7.91 8.50 6.43
C ASN A 63 -6.95 8.96 5.32
N TYR A 64 -5.98 8.12 4.97
CA TYR A 64 -4.96 8.42 3.97
C TYR A 64 -4.96 7.35 2.88
N GLU A 65 -6.05 7.28 2.12
CA GLU A 65 -6.16 6.33 1.01
C GLU A 65 -5.09 6.61 -0.05
N PRO A 66 -4.45 5.55 -0.58
CA PRO A 66 -3.48 5.71 -1.65
C PRO A 66 -4.18 6.13 -2.94
N THR A 67 -3.50 6.95 -3.74
CA THR A 67 -3.99 7.38 -5.06
C THR A 67 -3.33 6.62 -6.20
N HIS A 68 -2.12 6.11 -5.97
CA HIS A 68 -1.36 5.37 -6.98
C HIS A 68 -0.63 4.18 -6.37
N TRP A 69 -0.21 3.26 -7.24
CA TRP A 69 0.58 2.10 -6.86
C TRP A 69 1.69 1.77 -7.87
N GLN A 70 2.63 0.93 -7.45
CA GLN A 70 3.65 0.30 -8.28
C GLN A 70 3.87 -1.16 -7.86
N PRO A 71 4.28 -2.04 -8.79
CA PRO A 71 4.76 -3.37 -8.41
C PRO A 71 5.98 -3.25 -7.49
N LEU A 72 6.18 -4.24 -6.62
CA LEU A 72 7.45 -4.36 -5.89
C LEU A 72 8.59 -4.53 -6.90
N PRO A 73 9.73 -3.83 -6.72
CA PRO A 73 10.89 -4.07 -7.55
C PRO A 73 11.38 -5.50 -7.35
N GLU A 74 11.94 -6.07 -8.40
CA GLU A 74 12.60 -7.37 -8.29
C GLU A 74 13.77 -7.27 -7.29
N PRO A 75 13.98 -8.32 -6.46
CA PRO A 75 15.14 -8.36 -5.59
C PRO A 75 16.42 -8.27 -6.43
N PRO A 76 17.48 -7.64 -5.91
CA PRO A 76 18.75 -7.59 -6.63
C PRO A 76 19.26 -9.01 -6.84
N VAL A 77 19.65 -9.32 -8.08
CA VAL A 77 20.41 -10.53 -8.38
C VAL A 77 21.82 -10.32 -7.87
N LEU A 78 22.28 -11.17 -6.93
CA LEU A 78 23.69 -11.19 -6.57
C LEU A 78 24.49 -11.61 -7.82
N PRO A 79 25.64 -10.97 -8.10
CA PRO A 79 26.54 -11.50 -9.11
C PRO A 79 26.93 -12.92 -8.70
N THR A 80 26.64 -13.89 -9.56
CA THR A 80 27.22 -15.23 -9.42
C THR A 80 28.75 -15.09 -9.45
N PRO A 81 29.48 -15.67 -8.48
CA PRO A 81 30.94 -15.62 -8.47
C PRO A 81 31.56 -16.26 -9.71
#